data_AF-A0A1M2VCK8-F1
#
_entry.id   AF-A0A1M2VCK8-F1
#
_cell.length_a   1.000
_cell.length_b   1.000
_cell.length_c   1.000
_cell.angle_alpha   90.00
_cell.angle_beta   90.00
_cell.angle_gamma   90.00
#
_symmetry.space_group_name_H-M   'P 1'
#
loop_
_entity.id
_entity.type
_entity.pdbx_description
1 polymer ?
#
loop_
_entity_poly.entity_id
_entity_poly.type
_entity_poly.pdbx_seq_one_letter_code
_entity_poly.pdbx_strand_id
1 'polypeptide(L)'
;MLRVKDPQASLKFYTEVLGMDLVAKNEYESFTLYFLAFDHGAPTTPENRFAREGILELTHNHGTESDSAFAGYASGNADPGRGFGHIAITVDDIEAACARFEQLGVRFQKRLTDGKMKHIAFILDPDGYWIEVLPNTFQP
;
A
#
# COMPACT_ATOMS: atom_id res chain seq x y z
N MET A 1 4.11 1.29 9.29
CA MET A 1 4.83 2.34 8.54
C MET A 1 5.68 1.67 7.46
N LEU A 2 5.68 2.21 6.25
CA LEU A 2 6.54 1.80 5.14
C LEU A 2 7.35 3.00 4.64
N ARG A 3 8.58 2.77 4.19
CA ARG A 3 9.36 3.84 3.54
C ARG A 3 9.09 3.80 2.04
N VAL A 4 8.92 4.96 1.43
CA VAL A 4 8.60 5.08 -0.01
C VAL A 4 9.64 5.92 -0.72
N LYS A 5 10.04 5.48 -1.92
CA LYS A 5 11.05 6.17 -2.73
C LYS A 5 10.49 7.47 -3.31
N ASP A 6 9.31 7.40 -3.93
CA ASP A 6 8.66 8.53 -4.57
C ASP A 6 7.24 8.71 -4.00
N PRO A 7 7.00 9.76 -3.19
CA PRO A 7 5.70 9.97 -2.58
C PRO A 7 4.62 10.27 -3.62
N GLN A 8 4.93 10.81 -4.80
CA GLN A 8 3.91 11.08 -5.82
C GLN A 8 3.37 9.75 -6.37
N ALA A 9 4.26 8.82 -6.72
CA ALA A 9 3.88 7.51 -7.20
C ALA A 9 3.10 6.74 -6.12
N SER A 10 3.57 6.76 -4.87
CA SER A 10 2.93 6.04 -3.77
C SER A 10 1.57 6.64 -3.40
N LEU A 11 1.45 7.97 -3.27
CA LEU A 11 0.16 8.61 -3.00
C LEU A 11 -0.84 8.29 -4.10
N LYS A 12 -0.46 8.42 -5.38
CA LYS A 12 -1.34 8.06 -6.51
C LYS A 12 -1.81 6.61 -6.41
N PHE A 13 -0.90 5.68 -6.11
CA PHE A 13 -1.27 4.27 -5.95
C PHE A 13 -2.27 4.09 -4.79
N TYR A 14 -1.95 4.56 -3.59
CA TYR A 14 -2.82 4.31 -2.43
C TYR A 14 -4.15 5.08 -2.50
N THR A 15 -4.21 6.26 -3.12
CA THR A 15 -5.45 7.03 -3.23
C THR A 15 -6.29 6.67 -4.45
N GLU A 16 -5.70 6.57 -5.64
CA GLU A 16 -6.45 6.33 -6.88
C GLU A 16 -6.65 4.84 -7.16
N VAL A 17 -5.65 3.99 -6.85
CA VAL A 17 -5.77 2.54 -7.05
C VAL A 17 -6.48 1.90 -5.87
N LEU A 18 -6.04 2.15 -4.63
CA LEU A 18 -6.65 1.49 -3.47
C LEU A 18 -7.86 2.22 -2.89
N GLY A 19 -8.01 3.52 -3.13
CA GLY A 19 -9.14 4.30 -2.59
C GLY A 19 -8.95 4.78 -1.16
N MET A 20 -7.71 4.84 -0.66
CA MET A 20 -7.42 5.47 0.63
C MET A 20 -7.44 7.00 0.54
N ASP A 21 -7.64 7.66 1.66
CA ASP A 21 -7.57 9.12 1.80
C ASP A 21 -6.24 9.51 2.45
N LEU A 22 -5.64 10.63 2.00
CA LEU A 22 -4.52 11.27 2.70
C LEU A 22 -5.09 12.09 3.87
N VAL A 23 -4.97 11.55 5.09
CA VAL A 23 -5.61 12.14 6.29
C VAL A 23 -4.70 13.11 7.03
N ALA A 24 -3.38 12.98 6.87
CA ALA A 24 -2.42 13.94 7.41
C ALA A 24 -1.08 13.91 6.66
N LYS A 25 -0.38 15.04 6.67
CA LYS A 25 0.98 15.20 6.17
C LYS A 25 1.81 15.94 7.21
N ASN A 26 2.95 15.37 7.60
CA ASN A 26 3.90 16.02 8.50
C ASN A 26 5.23 16.20 7.79
N GLU A 27 5.66 17.44 7.62
CA GLU A 27 6.92 17.78 6.97
C GLU A 27 8.00 18.07 8.01
N TYR A 28 9.17 17.46 7.81
CA TYR A 28 10.38 17.67 8.60
C TYR A 28 11.54 18.03 7.66
N GLU A 29 12.69 18.39 8.22
CA GLU A 29 13.85 18.88 7.44
C GLU A 29 14.39 17.85 6.43
N SER A 30 14.40 16.57 6.78
CA SER A 30 15.00 15.50 5.95
C SER A 30 14.02 14.42 5.51
N PHE A 31 12.77 14.47 5.97
CA PHE A 31 11.75 13.50 5.61
C PHE A 31 10.34 14.08 5.73
N THR A 32 9.38 13.43 5.06
CA THR A 32 7.96 13.72 5.18
C THR A 32 7.19 12.45 5.49
N LEU A 33 6.23 12.57 6.42
CA LEU A 33 5.30 11.49 6.76
C LEU A 33 3.95 11.77 6.11
N TYR A 34 3.40 10.76 5.44
CA TYR A 34 2.06 10.77 4.86
C TYR A 34 1.23 9.70 5.56
N PHE A 35 0.09 10.09 6.12
CA PHE A 35 -0.80 9.17 6.82
C PHE A 35 -2.02 8.91 5.94
N LEU A 36 -2.25 7.64 5.61
CA LEU A 36 -3.36 7.20 4.77
C LEU A 36 -4.27 6.25 5.52
N ALA A 37 -5.56 6.31 5.20
CA ALA A 37 -6.55 5.39 5.73
C ALA A 37 -7.79 5.33 4.83
N PHE A 38 -8.61 4.29 4.98
CA PHE A 38 -9.96 4.28 4.40
C PHE A 38 -10.88 5.13 5.27
N ASP A 39 -11.23 6.34 4.82
CA ASP A 39 -11.90 7.36 5.64
C ASP A 39 -13.36 7.59 5.25
N HIS A 40 -14.04 6.55 4.78
CA HIS A 40 -15.40 6.61 4.22
C HIS A 40 -16.54 6.74 5.25
N GLY A 41 -16.24 7.16 6.48
CA GLY A 41 -17.20 7.22 7.58
C GLY A 41 -17.04 8.49 8.42
N ALA A 42 -16.35 8.39 9.54
CA ALA A 42 -16.02 9.53 10.39
C ALA A 42 -14.69 10.14 9.94
N PRO A 43 -14.67 11.41 9.46
CA PRO A 43 -13.45 12.01 8.94
C PRO A 43 -12.32 12.03 9.97
N THR A 44 -11.17 11.56 9.53
CA THR A 44 -9.93 11.59 10.27
C THR A 44 -9.25 12.93 10.06
N THR A 45 -8.92 13.58 11.15
CA THR A 45 -8.15 14.82 11.14
C THR A 45 -6.71 14.54 11.55
N PRO A 46 -5.76 15.45 11.27
CA PRO A 46 -4.42 15.33 11.83
C PRO A 46 -4.44 15.10 13.35
N GLU A 47 -5.31 15.75 14.10
CA GLU A 47 -5.34 15.67 15.56
C GLU A 47 -5.81 14.31 16.07
N ASN A 48 -6.78 13.69 15.40
CA ASN A 48 -7.38 12.43 15.85
C ASN A 48 -6.80 11.17 15.18
N ARG A 49 -5.90 11.31 14.21
CA ARG A 49 -5.36 10.18 13.43
C ARG A 49 -4.84 9.05 14.30
N PHE A 50 -4.10 9.36 15.37
CA PHE A 50 -3.55 8.31 16.25
C PHE A 50 -4.57 7.63 17.16
N ALA A 51 -5.84 8.07 17.14
CA ALA A 51 -6.93 7.46 17.89
C ALA A 51 -7.77 6.47 17.05
N ARG A 52 -7.44 6.27 15.76
CA ARG A 52 -8.12 5.28 14.89
C ARG A 52 -7.21 4.13 14.52
N GLU A 53 -7.84 3.04 14.10
CA GLU A 53 -7.19 1.87 13.54
C GLU A 53 -6.97 2.03 12.03
N GLY A 54 -6.12 1.17 11.47
CA GLY A 54 -5.99 1.03 10.01
C GLY A 54 -5.26 2.18 9.32
N ILE A 55 -4.37 2.90 10.01
CA ILE A 55 -3.51 3.91 9.39
C ILE A 55 -2.27 3.28 8.77
N LEU A 56 -2.03 3.61 7.51
CA LEU A 56 -0.76 3.40 6.84
C LEU A 56 0.06 4.70 6.85
N GLU A 57 1.13 4.71 7.62
CA GLU A 57 2.14 5.77 7.54
C GLU A 57 3.17 5.44 6.45
N LEU A 58 3.34 6.35 5.48
CA LEU A 58 4.40 6.33 4.49
C LEU A 58 5.46 7.36 4.86
N THR A 59 6.72 6.95 4.91
CA THR A 59 7.86 7.82 5.17
C THR A 59 8.65 8.04 3.89
N HIS A 60 8.71 9.28 3.44
CA HIS A 60 9.57 9.70 2.34
C HIS A 60 10.83 10.36 2.91
N ASN A 61 12.00 9.75 2.70
CA ASN A 61 13.27 10.42 2.95
C ASN A 61 13.62 11.26 1.72
N HIS A 62 13.85 12.56 1.91
CA HIS A 62 14.00 13.50 0.81
C HIS A 62 15.19 13.15 -0.10
N GLY A 63 14.98 13.27 -1.41
CA GLY A 63 16.01 13.00 -2.43
C GLY A 63 16.02 11.57 -2.94
N THR A 64 15.38 10.62 -2.25
CA THR A 64 15.33 9.21 -2.71
C THR A 64 14.63 9.03 -4.05
N GLU A 65 13.69 9.90 -4.40
CA GLU A 65 12.97 9.95 -5.67
C GLU A 65 13.87 10.32 -6.87
N SER A 66 14.92 11.09 -6.62
CA SER A 66 15.83 11.61 -7.66
C SER A 66 17.21 10.94 -7.66
N ASP A 67 17.51 10.13 -6.63
CA ASP A 67 18.78 9.42 -6.53
C ASP A 67 18.79 8.19 -7.44
N SER A 68 19.57 8.25 -8.52
CA SER A 68 19.77 7.14 -9.45
C SER A 68 20.59 5.99 -8.86
N ALA A 69 21.38 6.24 -7.82
CA ALA A 69 22.14 5.22 -7.11
C ALA A 69 21.31 4.52 -6.02
N PHE A 70 20.17 5.09 -5.63
CA PHE A 70 19.26 4.48 -4.66
C PHE A 70 18.52 3.29 -5.27
N ALA A 71 18.92 2.09 -4.83
CA ALA A 71 18.37 0.80 -5.30
C ALA A 71 16.90 0.56 -4.91
N GLY A 72 16.31 1.41 -4.08
CA GLY A 72 14.97 1.23 -3.52
C GLY A 72 14.98 0.62 -2.12
N TYR A 73 13.81 0.57 -1.49
CA TYR A 73 13.64 -0.06 -0.19
C TYR A 73 13.48 -1.57 -0.30
N ALA A 74 13.97 -2.31 0.70
CA ALA A 74 13.71 -3.73 0.79
C ALA A 74 12.25 -3.99 1.18
N SER A 75 11.53 -4.77 0.37
CA SER A 75 10.14 -5.12 0.65
C SER A 75 9.96 -6.14 1.77
N GLY A 76 11.04 -6.81 2.18
CA GLY A 76 11.02 -7.88 3.17
C GLY A 76 10.71 -9.28 2.63
N ASN A 77 10.48 -9.41 1.32
CA ASN A 77 10.13 -10.69 0.68
C ASN A 77 11.30 -11.37 -0.07
N ALA A 78 12.49 -10.76 -0.07
CA ALA A 78 13.70 -11.27 -0.73
C ALA A 78 14.93 -11.18 0.19
N ASP A 79 15.97 -11.97 -0.13
CA ASP A 79 17.25 -11.94 0.57
C ASP A 79 18.25 -10.98 -0.09
N PRO A 80 19.16 -10.32 0.68
CA PRO A 80 19.14 -10.23 2.14
C PRO A 80 18.03 -9.26 2.60
N GLY A 81 17.42 -9.53 3.75
CA GLY A 81 16.42 -8.63 4.33
C GLY A 81 15.00 -9.17 4.44
N ARG A 82 14.84 -10.51 4.47
CA ARG A 82 13.56 -11.12 4.85
C ARG A 82 13.11 -10.68 6.24
N GLY A 83 11.83 -10.32 6.36
CA GLY A 83 11.25 -9.86 7.62
C GLY A 83 9.78 -9.51 7.49
N PHE A 84 9.50 -8.25 7.15
CA PHE A 84 8.14 -7.81 6.81
C PHE A 84 7.60 -8.59 5.60
N GLY A 85 6.34 -9.00 5.63
CA GLY A 85 5.68 -9.72 4.53
C GLY A 85 4.85 -8.80 3.64
N HIS A 86 3.72 -8.34 4.17
CA HIS A 86 2.73 -7.55 3.43
C HIS A 86 1.79 -6.83 4.40
N ILE A 87 1.05 -5.86 3.87
CA ILE A 87 -0.23 -5.44 4.46
C ILE A 87 -1.37 -6.21 3.79
N ALA A 88 -2.55 -6.25 4.41
CA ALA A 88 -3.72 -6.89 3.85
C ALA A 88 -4.89 -5.91 3.79
N ILE A 89 -5.63 -5.94 2.68
CA ILE A 89 -6.87 -5.18 2.48
C ILE A 89 -8.01 -6.14 2.15
N THR A 90 -9.16 -5.91 2.76
CA THR A 90 -10.36 -6.67 2.45
C THR A 90 -11.22 -5.93 1.44
N VAL A 91 -11.89 -6.68 0.56
CA VAL A 91 -12.79 -6.14 -0.48
C VAL A 91 -14.10 -6.91 -0.50
N ASP A 92 -15.17 -6.27 -1.01
CA ASP A 92 -16.49 -6.91 -1.15
C ASP A 92 -16.50 -7.96 -2.27
N ASP A 93 -15.83 -7.68 -3.39
CA ASP A 93 -15.76 -8.53 -4.58
C ASP A 93 -14.30 -8.56 -5.07
N ILE A 94 -13.64 -9.70 -4.89
CA ILE A 94 -12.22 -9.84 -5.19
C ILE A 94 -11.97 -9.96 -6.70
N GLU A 95 -12.87 -10.59 -7.44
CA GLU A 95 -12.81 -10.68 -8.89
C GLU A 95 -12.92 -9.31 -9.54
N ALA A 96 -13.89 -8.50 -9.11
CA ALA A 96 -14.07 -7.13 -9.58
C ALA A 96 -12.88 -6.23 -9.21
N ALA A 97 -12.38 -6.35 -7.97
CA ALA A 97 -11.20 -5.62 -7.53
C ALA A 97 -9.96 -5.98 -8.38
N CYS A 98 -9.70 -7.27 -8.60
CA CYS A 98 -8.58 -7.73 -9.42
C CYS A 98 -8.72 -7.28 -10.89
N ALA A 99 -9.91 -7.37 -11.47
CA ALA A 99 -10.16 -6.89 -12.83
C ALA A 99 -9.88 -5.39 -12.97
N ARG A 100 -10.29 -4.58 -11.99
CA ARG A 100 -9.97 -3.14 -11.96
C ARG A 100 -8.47 -2.90 -11.83
N PHE A 101 -7.77 -3.64 -10.97
CA PHE A 101 -6.32 -3.53 -10.83
C PHE A 101 -5.59 -3.88 -12.15
N GLU A 102 -6.03 -4.90 -12.88
CA GLU A 102 -5.49 -5.23 -14.19
C GLU A 102 -5.71 -4.11 -15.22
N GLN A 103 -6.92 -3.53 -15.27
CA GLN A 103 -7.22 -2.40 -16.16
C GLN A 103 -6.36 -1.16 -15.86
N LEU A 104 -6.02 -0.94 -14.59
CA LEU A 104 -5.15 0.14 -14.15
C LEU A 104 -3.65 -0.18 -14.31
N GLY A 105 -3.30 -1.37 -14.82
CA GLY A 105 -1.91 -1.78 -15.05
C GLY A 105 -1.14 -2.06 -13.75
N VAL A 106 -1.83 -2.40 -12.67
CA VAL A 106 -1.21 -2.74 -11.38
C VAL A 106 -0.38 -4.01 -11.52
N ARG A 107 0.80 -4.02 -10.88
CA ARG A 107 1.66 -5.20 -10.87
C ARG A 107 1.13 -6.23 -9.87
N PHE A 108 1.05 -7.48 -10.31
CA PHE A 108 0.68 -8.62 -9.47
C PHE A 108 1.91 -9.46 -9.13
N GLN A 109 2.03 -9.80 -7.85
CA GLN A 109 2.89 -10.88 -7.40
C GLN A 109 2.19 -12.23 -7.53
N LYS A 110 0.87 -12.27 -7.32
CA LYS A 110 0.04 -13.47 -7.46
C LYS A 110 -1.37 -13.07 -7.88
N ARG A 111 -1.84 -13.57 -9.03
CA ARG A 111 -3.23 -13.42 -9.47
C ARG A 111 -4.15 -14.46 -8.83
N LEU A 112 -5.46 -14.26 -8.96
CA LEU A 112 -6.46 -15.27 -8.60
C LEU A 112 -6.25 -16.55 -9.41
N THR A 113 -5.86 -16.44 -10.67
CA THR A 113 -5.58 -17.57 -11.57
C THR A 113 -4.30 -18.34 -11.21
N ASP A 114 -3.46 -17.81 -10.33
CA ASP A 114 -2.16 -18.40 -10.01
C ASP A 114 -2.25 -19.32 -8.78
N GLY A 115 -1.38 -20.33 -8.70
CA GLY A 115 -1.27 -21.23 -7.55
C GLY A 115 -2.53 -22.06 -7.27
N LYS A 116 -2.64 -22.58 -6.03
CA LYS A 116 -3.80 -23.38 -5.58
C LYS A 116 -4.89 -22.55 -4.89
N MET A 117 -4.50 -21.50 -4.15
CA MET A 117 -5.44 -20.62 -3.46
C MET A 117 -6.00 -19.59 -4.46
N LYS A 118 -7.27 -19.77 -4.84
CA LYS A 118 -7.97 -18.94 -5.84
C LYS A 118 -8.75 -17.75 -5.25
N HIS A 119 -8.81 -17.65 -3.92
CA HIS A 119 -9.58 -16.65 -3.18
C HIS A 119 -8.72 -15.51 -2.62
N ILE A 120 -7.41 -15.46 -2.96
CA ILE A 120 -6.50 -14.38 -2.56
C ILE A 120 -5.64 -13.94 -3.74
N ALA A 121 -5.32 -12.66 -3.78
CA ALA A 121 -4.34 -12.08 -4.69
C ALA A 121 -3.28 -11.28 -3.93
N PHE A 122 -2.11 -11.11 -4.54
CA PHE A 122 -1.08 -10.19 -4.06
C PHE A 122 -0.72 -9.22 -5.17
N ILE A 123 -0.92 -7.93 -4.90
CA ILE A 123 -0.46 -6.83 -5.75
C ILE A 123 0.81 -6.20 -5.16
N LEU A 124 1.51 -5.42 -5.99
CA LEU A 124 2.70 -4.69 -5.61
C LEU A 124 2.43 -3.18 -5.68
N ASP A 125 2.80 -2.46 -4.63
CA ASP A 125 2.86 -0.99 -4.66
C ASP A 125 4.06 -0.50 -5.53
N PRO A 126 4.29 0.81 -5.70
CA PRO A 126 5.42 1.31 -6.49
C PRO A 126 6.80 0.85 -6.00
N ASP A 127 6.99 0.74 -4.68
CA ASP A 127 8.24 0.30 -4.05
C ASP A 127 8.40 -1.24 -4.03
N GLY A 128 7.37 -1.99 -4.42
CA GLY A 128 7.38 -3.45 -4.46
C GLY A 128 7.00 -4.12 -3.14
N TYR A 129 6.41 -3.39 -2.20
CA TYR A 129 5.74 -3.99 -1.05
C TYR A 129 4.52 -4.78 -1.51
N TRP A 130 4.34 -5.94 -0.90
CA TRP A 130 3.23 -6.83 -1.20
C TRP A 130 1.99 -6.34 -0.45
N ILE A 131 0.85 -6.40 -1.12
CA ILE A 131 -0.47 -6.10 -0.55
C ILE A 131 -1.37 -7.29 -0.86
N GLU A 132 -1.78 -8.00 0.19
CA GLU A 132 -2.77 -9.07 0.10
C GLU A 132 -4.16 -8.48 -0.12
N VAL A 133 -4.88 -9.02 -1.10
CA VAL A 133 -6.28 -8.69 -1.38
C VAL A 133 -7.10 -9.95 -1.13
N LEU A 134 -8.08 -9.84 -0.24
CA LEU A 134 -8.93 -10.94 0.18
C LEU A 134 -10.40 -10.48 0.38
N PRO A 135 -11.39 -11.37 0.25
CA PRO A 135 -12.78 -11.02 0.55
C PRO A 135 -12.98 -10.66 2.03
N ASN A 136 -13.90 -9.73 2.32
CA ASN A 136 -14.26 -9.39 3.71
C ASN A 136 -15.15 -10.44 4.40
N THR A 137 -15.72 -11.38 3.63
CA THR A 137 -16.40 -12.57 4.15
C THR A 137 -15.59 -13.81 3.83
N PHE A 138 -15.17 -14.52 4.88
CA PHE A 138 -14.55 -15.84 4.72
C PHE A 138 -15.63 -16.85 4.30
N GLN A 139 -15.52 -17.42 3.10
CA GLN A 139 -16.30 -18.59 2.71
C GLN A 139 -15.43 -19.85 2.97
N PRO A 140 -15.71 -20.61 4.04
CA PRO A 140 -14.95 -21.82 4.39
C PRO A 140 -15.05 -22.94 3.35
#